data_AF-A0A966HY27-F1
#
_entry.id   AF-A0A966HY27-F1
#
_cell.length_a   1.000
_cell.length_b   1.000
_cell.length_c   1.000
_cell.angle_alpha   90.00
_cell.angle_beta   90.00
_cell.angle_gamma   90.00
#
_symmetry.space_group_name_H-M   'P 1'
#
loop_
_entity.id
_entity.type
_entity.pdbx_description
1 polymer ?
#
loop_
_entity_poly.entity_id
_entity_poly.type
_entity_poly.pdbx_seq_one_letter_code
_entity_poly.pdbx_strand_id
1 'polypeptide(L)'
;MFDWKKPTVQMLGRWQPWHQGHQELFKRCVAKTGQVVIQVRDVQGSSGGIGQEDNPFDWETVCESIEEGLSKDGFKKGVDYEIMLVPNIVNISYGRGVGYVFEEEVFEDSITNISATKIREKLRQDGELD
;
A
#
# COMPACT_ATOMS: atom_id res chain seq x y z
N MET A 1 -21.07 -1.04 -1.38
CA MET A 1 -20.52 -0.82 -2.74
C MET A 1 -19.77 0.49 -2.71
N PHE A 2 -18.58 0.52 -3.30
CA PHE A 2 -17.69 1.68 -3.33
C PHE A 2 -18.37 2.85 -4.03
N ASP A 3 -18.28 4.05 -3.44
CA ASP A 3 -18.96 5.25 -3.96
C ASP A 3 -17.93 6.31 -4.37
N TRP A 4 -17.74 6.47 -5.68
CA TRP A 4 -16.78 7.40 -6.28
C TRP A 4 -17.00 8.88 -5.94
N LYS A 5 -18.12 9.25 -5.31
CA LYS A 5 -18.41 10.64 -4.89
C LYS A 5 -18.17 10.88 -3.41
N LYS A 6 -17.96 9.82 -2.60
CA LYS A 6 -17.72 9.96 -1.17
C LYS A 6 -16.26 10.35 -0.88
N PRO A 7 -16.00 11.00 0.28
CA PRO A 7 -14.65 11.18 0.78
C PRO A 7 -13.89 9.84 0.77
N THR A 8 -12.64 9.87 0.34
CA THR A 8 -11.80 8.68 0.14
C THR A 8 -10.39 8.98 0.57
N VAL A 9 -9.77 8.11 1.36
CA VAL A 9 -8.33 8.21 1.65
C VAL A 9 -7.53 7.54 0.55
N GLN A 10 -6.43 8.16 0.14
CA GLN A 10 -5.46 7.58 -0.79
C GLN A 10 -4.35 6.88 0.00
N MET A 11 -4.01 5.66 -0.40
CA MET A 11 -2.78 4.97 -0.01
C MET A 11 -1.94 4.73 -1.26
N LEU A 12 -0.77 5.34 -1.39
CA LEU A 12 0.13 5.16 -2.53
C LEU A 12 1.38 4.38 -2.10
N GLY A 13 1.74 3.31 -2.81
CA GLY A 13 2.92 2.52 -2.49
C GLY A 13 3.33 1.55 -3.58
N ARG A 14 4.48 0.90 -3.38
CA ARG A 14 4.94 -0.23 -4.21
C ARG A 14 4.46 -1.57 -3.66
N TRP A 15 4.28 -1.64 -2.34
CA TRP A 15 3.77 -2.80 -1.60
C TRP A 15 4.57 -4.09 -1.85
N GLN A 16 5.89 -4.01 -1.74
CA GLN A 16 6.85 -5.07 -2.08
C GLN A 16 7.49 -5.73 -0.83
N PRO A 17 6.81 -6.59 -0.05
CA PRO A 17 5.43 -7.05 -0.18
C PRO A 17 4.44 -6.24 0.68
N TRP A 18 3.14 -6.56 0.57
CA TRP A 18 2.14 -6.17 1.56
C TRP A 18 2.45 -6.85 2.92
N HIS A 19 2.26 -6.15 4.04
CA HIS A 19 2.62 -6.65 5.37
C HIS A 19 1.79 -5.99 6.47
N GLN A 20 1.94 -6.43 7.72
CA GLN A 20 1.13 -5.96 8.85
C GLN A 20 1.20 -4.43 9.08
N GLY A 21 2.35 -3.78 8.88
CA GLY A 21 2.40 -2.31 8.90
C GLY A 21 1.43 -1.64 7.92
N HIS A 22 1.29 -2.19 6.71
CA HIS A 22 0.33 -1.68 5.71
C HIS A 22 -1.12 -1.98 6.11
N GLN A 23 -1.38 -3.11 6.79
CA GLN A 23 -2.70 -3.44 7.34
C GLN A 23 -3.18 -2.42 8.37
N GLU A 24 -2.30 -2.07 9.32
CA GLU A 24 -2.64 -1.09 10.36
C GLU A 24 -2.80 0.31 9.77
N LEU A 25 -2.00 0.66 8.75
CA LEU A 25 -2.21 1.89 7.97
C LEU A 25 -3.58 1.91 7.29
N PHE A 26 -3.98 0.81 6.63
CA PHE A 26 -5.29 0.72 6.02
C PHE A 26 -6.42 0.93 7.03
N LYS A 27 -6.33 0.31 8.21
CA LYS A 27 -7.34 0.46 9.28
C LYS A 27 -7.49 1.92 9.73
N ARG A 28 -6.39 2.67 9.80
CA ARG A 28 -6.43 4.13 10.05
C ARG A 28 -7.11 4.87 8.91
N CYS A 29 -6.73 4.58 7.67
CA CYS A 29 -7.29 5.22 6.47
C CYS A 29 -8.80 5.00 6.34
N VAL A 30 -9.27 3.75 6.45
CA VAL A 30 -10.70 3.43 6.31
C VAL A 30 -11.53 3.99 7.46
N ALA A 31 -10.99 4.10 8.67
CA ALA A 31 -11.68 4.73 9.79
C ALA A 31 -11.97 6.22 9.57
N LYS A 32 -11.19 6.93 8.73
CA LYS A 32 -11.38 8.36 8.45
C LYS A 32 -12.57 8.64 7.54
N THR A 33 -12.79 7.81 6.52
CA THR A 33 -13.75 8.12 5.44
C THR A 33 -14.72 6.99 5.12
N GLY A 34 -14.49 5.79 5.68
CA GLY A 34 -15.23 4.57 5.36
C GLY A 34 -14.85 3.91 4.05
N GLN A 35 -13.97 4.53 3.24
CA GLN A 35 -13.46 3.91 2.01
C GLN A 35 -12.06 4.42 1.61
N VAL A 36 -11.27 3.56 0.99
CA VAL A 36 -9.86 3.80 0.65
C VAL A 36 -9.59 3.46 -0.82
N VAL A 37 -8.75 4.24 -1.49
CA VAL A 37 -8.14 3.85 -2.78
C VAL A 37 -6.68 3.53 -2.54
N ILE A 38 -6.30 2.27 -2.84
CA ILE A 38 -4.94 1.78 -2.75
C ILE A 38 -4.32 1.84 -4.14
N GLN A 39 -3.39 2.76 -4.35
CA GLN A 39 -2.63 2.92 -5.57
C GLN A 39 -1.34 2.10 -5.49
N VAL A 40 -1.16 1.18 -6.43
CA VAL A 40 0.07 0.38 -6.57
C VAL A 40 0.88 0.95 -7.71
N ARG A 41 2.13 1.28 -7.39
CA ARG A 41 3.16 1.57 -8.38
C ARG A 41 3.72 0.26 -8.89
N ASP A 42 3.43 -0.08 -10.15
CA ASP A 42 4.02 -1.25 -10.78
C ASP A 42 5.49 -0.97 -11.13
N VAL A 43 6.37 -1.62 -10.39
CA VAL A 43 7.83 -1.41 -10.45
C VAL A 43 8.59 -2.73 -10.45
N GLN A 44 7.94 -3.85 -10.74
CA GLN A 44 8.63 -5.14 -10.76
C GLN A 44 9.84 -5.08 -11.70
N GLY A 45 10.98 -5.58 -11.23
CA GLY A 45 12.21 -5.61 -12.03
C GLY A 45 12.76 -4.24 -12.43
N SER A 46 12.26 -3.16 -11.85
CA SER A 46 12.71 -1.78 -12.12
C SER A 46 12.93 -1.02 -10.82
N SER A 47 13.59 0.15 -10.91
CA SER A 47 13.79 1.01 -9.75
C SER A 47 12.49 1.70 -9.33
N GLY A 48 12.17 1.62 -8.04
CA GLY A 48 11.16 2.45 -7.39
C GLY A 48 11.67 3.87 -7.02
N GLY A 49 12.88 4.23 -7.43
CA GLY A 49 13.56 5.46 -7.01
C GLY A 49 14.77 5.17 -6.12
N ILE A 50 15.37 6.24 -5.58
CA ILE A 50 16.64 6.16 -4.83
C ILE A 50 16.51 5.19 -3.65
N GLY A 51 17.35 4.14 -3.64
CA GLY A 51 17.38 3.12 -2.59
C GLY A 51 16.24 2.10 -2.67
N GLN A 52 15.54 2.03 -3.80
CA GLN A 52 14.31 1.24 -3.97
C GLN A 52 14.41 0.29 -5.17
N GLU A 53 15.50 -0.46 -5.27
CA GLU A 53 15.83 -1.35 -6.40
C GLU A 53 15.25 -2.78 -6.25
N ASP A 54 14.88 -3.18 -5.03
CA ASP A 54 14.42 -4.54 -4.74
C ASP A 54 12.89 -4.64 -4.83
N ASN A 55 12.40 -4.93 -6.03
CA ASN A 55 10.97 -5.02 -6.36
C ASN A 55 10.68 -6.35 -7.09
N PRO A 56 10.54 -7.47 -6.37
CA PRO A 56 10.39 -8.79 -6.98
C PRO A 56 8.97 -9.12 -7.46
N PHE A 57 7.94 -8.51 -6.86
CA PHE A 57 6.54 -8.88 -7.10
C PHE A 57 5.91 -8.02 -8.20
N ASP A 58 5.18 -8.66 -9.12
CA ASP A 58 4.38 -7.98 -10.13
C ASP A 58 3.09 -7.36 -9.55
N TRP A 59 2.42 -6.58 -10.39
CA TRP A 59 1.13 -5.98 -10.08
C TRP A 59 0.08 -7.01 -9.59
N GLU A 60 0.00 -8.19 -10.21
CA GLU A 60 -0.99 -9.21 -9.86
C GLU A 60 -0.73 -9.78 -8.46
N THR A 61 0.51 -10.20 -8.19
CA THR A 61 0.96 -10.71 -6.89
C THR A 61 0.74 -9.69 -5.77
N VAL A 62 1.02 -8.41 -6.05
CA VAL A 62 0.77 -7.33 -5.08
C VAL A 62 -0.71 -7.16 -4.80
N CYS A 63 -1.56 -7.15 -5.84
CA CYS A 63 -3.01 -7.05 -5.66
C CYS A 63 -3.56 -8.21 -4.84
N GLU A 64 -3.17 -9.44 -5.17
CA GLU A 64 -3.57 -10.64 -4.43
C GLU A 64 -3.14 -10.56 -2.96
N SER A 65 -1.90 -10.15 -2.69
CA SER A 65 -1.40 -9.98 -1.33
C SER A 65 -2.17 -8.94 -0.52
N ILE A 66 -2.59 -7.84 -1.15
CA ILE A 66 -3.45 -6.81 -0.53
C ILE A 66 -4.84 -7.39 -0.24
N GLU A 67 -5.46 -8.05 -1.21
CA GLU A 67 -6.81 -8.60 -1.09
C GLU A 67 -6.87 -9.70 -0.01
N GLU A 68 -5.91 -10.62 -0.01
CA GLU A 68 -5.76 -11.64 1.01
C GLU A 68 -5.49 -11.05 2.40
N GLY A 69 -4.64 -10.03 2.49
CA GLY A 69 -4.40 -9.32 3.74
C GLY A 69 -5.69 -8.72 4.29
N LEU A 70 -6.34 -7.86 3.50
CA LEU A 70 -7.51 -7.09 3.94
C LEU A 70 -8.73 -7.97 4.21
N SER A 71 -8.89 -9.06 3.47
CA SER A 71 -9.98 -10.02 3.71
C SER A 71 -9.88 -10.72 5.07
N LYS A 72 -8.68 -10.92 5.62
CA LYS A 72 -8.48 -11.47 6.98
C LYS A 72 -9.08 -10.58 8.07
N ASP A 73 -9.10 -9.27 7.83
CA ASP A 73 -9.71 -8.27 8.71
C ASP A 73 -11.19 -7.98 8.33
N GLY A 74 -11.76 -8.71 7.35
CA GLY A 74 -13.15 -8.60 6.94
C GLY A 74 -13.47 -7.49 5.93
N PHE A 75 -12.45 -6.78 5.44
CA PHE A 75 -12.62 -5.75 4.41
C PHE A 75 -12.78 -6.34 3.01
N LYS A 76 -13.61 -5.71 2.19
CA LYS A 76 -13.99 -6.20 0.86
C LYS A 76 -13.67 -5.17 -0.22
N LYS A 77 -12.95 -5.62 -1.26
CA LYS A 77 -12.77 -4.87 -2.50
C LYS A 77 -14.13 -4.54 -3.13
N GLY A 78 -14.27 -3.34 -3.67
CA GLY A 78 -15.54 -2.83 -4.19
C GLY A 78 -16.56 -2.44 -3.12
N VAL A 79 -16.18 -2.45 -1.84
CA VAL A 79 -16.99 -1.94 -0.73
C VAL A 79 -16.17 -0.97 0.11
N ASP A 80 -15.12 -1.46 0.75
CA ASP A 80 -14.28 -0.69 1.67
C ASP A 80 -13.07 -0.11 0.94
N TYR A 81 -12.63 -0.74 -0.15
CA TYR A 81 -11.51 -0.25 -0.93
C TYR A 81 -11.57 -0.61 -2.41
N GLU A 82 -10.78 0.12 -3.20
CA GLU A 82 -10.42 -0.21 -4.57
C GLU A 82 -8.90 -0.20 -4.74
N ILE A 83 -8.38 -1.03 -5.65
CA ILE A 83 -6.95 -1.09 -6.00
C ILE A 83 -6.77 -0.51 -7.40
N MET A 84 -5.83 0.42 -7.56
CA MET A 84 -5.55 1.09 -8.83
C MET A 84 -4.10 0.97 -9.23
N LEU A 85 -3.87 0.61 -10.50
CA LEU A 85 -2.55 0.66 -11.11
C LEU A 85 -2.20 2.12 -11.40
N VAL A 86 -1.01 2.55 -10.97
CA VAL A 86 -0.45 3.87 -11.28
C VAL A 86 0.98 3.73 -11.78
N PRO A 87 1.50 4.69 -12.57
CA PRO A 87 2.92 4.73 -12.90
C PRO A 87 3.77 4.89 -11.64
N ASN A 88 5.10 4.82 -11.81
CA ASN A 88 6.06 4.99 -10.73
C ASN A 88 6.09 6.44 -10.16
N ILE A 89 5.05 6.82 -9.42
CA ILE A 89 4.89 8.16 -8.83
C ILE A 89 5.87 8.30 -7.67
N VAL A 90 6.89 9.12 -7.89
CA VAL A 90 7.98 9.39 -6.91
C VAL A 90 7.89 10.79 -6.30
N ASN A 91 6.98 11.64 -6.76
CA ASN A 91 6.77 12.98 -6.23
C ASN A 91 5.28 13.33 -6.23
N ILE A 92 4.80 13.89 -5.12
CA ILE A 92 3.46 14.46 -5.00
C ILE A 92 3.64 15.95 -4.74
N SER A 93 3.23 16.76 -5.70
CA SER A 93 3.26 18.22 -5.61
C SER A 93 1.83 18.76 -5.47
N TYR A 94 1.64 19.74 -4.60
CA TYR A 94 0.32 20.33 -4.35
C TYR A 94 0.39 21.85 -4.23
N GLY A 95 -0.68 22.51 -4.70
CA GLY A 95 -0.80 23.96 -4.70
C GLY A 95 -1.58 24.50 -3.49
N ARG A 96 -1.85 25.82 -3.52
CA ARG A 96 -2.71 26.46 -2.51
C ARG A 96 -4.18 26.05 -2.74
N GLY A 97 -4.86 25.63 -1.67
CA GLY A 97 -6.31 25.39 -1.69
C GLY A 97 -6.75 24.12 -2.41
N VAL A 98 -5.92 23.06 -2.38
CA VAL A 98 -6.17 21.80 -3.09
C VAL A 98 -7.34 20.97 -2.55
N GLY A 99 -7.90 21.33 -1.38
CA GLY A 99 -9.10 20.68 -0.84
C GLY A 99 -8.87 19.30 -0.20
N TYR A 100 -7.61 18.87 -0.06
CA TYR A 100 -7.23 17.67 0.69
C TYR A 100 -6.16 17.97 1.74
N VAL A 101 -6.00 17.05 2.68
CA VAL A 101 -4.98 17.09 3.74
C VAL A 101 -3.88 16.09 3.41
N PHE A 102 -2.62 16.47 3.63
CA PHE A 102 -1.48 15.57 3.60
C PHE A 102 -1.11 15.25 5.05
N GLU A 103 -1.08 13.97 5.41
CA GLU A 103 -0.97 13.51 6.78
C GLU A 103 -0.02 12.30 6.87
N GLU A 104 0.78 12.28 7.93
CA GLU A 104 1.66 11.17 8.29
C GLU A 104 1.08 10.46 9.51
N GLU A 105 0.89 9.14 9.40
CA GLU A 105 0.42 8.29 10.50
C GLU A 105 1.61 7.78 11.31
N VAL A 106 1.49 7.80 12.64
CA VAL A 106 2.51 7.30 13.56
C VAL A 106 1.98 6.08 14.29
N PHE A 107 2.78 5.02 14.33
CA PHE A 107 2.46 3.76 15.01
C PHE A 107 3.46 3.48 16.12
N GLU A 108 3.08 2.57 17.02
CA GLU A 108 4.01 2.02 18.02
C GLU A 108 5.18 1.28 17.36
N ASP A 109 6.29 1.18 18.10
CA ASP A 109 7.55 0.62 17.61
C ASP A 109 7.41 -0.80 17.04
N SER A 110 6.51 -1.63 17.58
CA SER A 110 6.23 -2.99 17.09
C SER A 110 5.81 -2.98 15.62
N ILE A 111 4.97 -2.03 15.22
CA ILE A 111 4.44 -1.87 13.86
C ILE A 111 5.42 -1.10 12.99
N THR A 112 5.98 -0.01 13.52
CA THR A 112 6.93 0.86 12.82
C THR A 112 8.21 0.10 12.41
N ASN A 113 8.64 -0.90 13.20
CA ASN A 113 9.85 -1.68 12.92
C ASN A 113 9.66 -2.81 11.90
N ILE A 114 8.43 -3.05 11.42
CA ILE A 114 8.17 -4.02 10.35
C ILE A 114 8.79 -3.50 9.06
N SER A 115 9.72 -4.28 8.49
CA SER A 115 10.49 -3.87 7.32
C SER A 115 10.25 -4.81 6.15
N ALA A 116 9.73 -4.28 5.05
CA ALA A 116 9.61 -5.01 3.79
C ALA A 116 10.95 -5.60 3.32
N THR A 117 12.07 -4.90 3.55
CA THR A 117 13.41 -5.41 3.22
C THR A 117 13.75 -6.68 3.99
N LYS A 118 13.56 -6.67 5.32
CA LYS A 118 13.80 -7.87 6.15
C LYS A 118 12.88 -9.03 5.75
N ILE A 119 11.64 -8.72 5.33
CA ILE A 119 10.71 -9.73 4.84
C ILE A 119 11.23 -10.36 3.54
N ARG A 120 11.65 -9.55 2.56
CA ARG A 120 12.22 -10.08 1.30
C ARG A 120 13.51 -10.88 1.53
N GLU A 121 14.38 -10.43 2.44
CA GLU A 121 15.57 -11.20 2.84
C GLU A 121 15.20 -12.58 3.39
N LYS A 122 14.18 -12.65 4.24
CA LYS A 122 13.68 -13.92 4.77
C LYS A 122 13.10 -14.82 3.69
N LEU A 123 12.28 -14.28 2.78
CA LEU A 123 11.71 -15.06 1.66
C LEU A 123 12.80 -15.72 0.80
N ARG A 124 13.93 -15.04 0.57
CA ARG A 124 15.09 -15.62 -0.12
C ARG A 124 15.78 -16.71 0.68
N GLN A 125 15.91 -16.54 2.00
CA GLN A 125 16.47 -17.58 2.89
C GLN A 125 15.59 -18.84 2.90
N ASP A 126 14.28 -18.64 2.82
CA ASP A 126 13.29 -19.72 2.81
C ASP A 126 13.12 -20.35 1.40
N GLY A 127 13.74 -19.77 0.35
CA GLY A 127 13.66 -20.26 -1.03
C GLY A 127 12.34 -19.93 -1.75
N GLU A 128 11.55 -19.01 -1.19
CA GLU A 128 10.28 -18.54 -1.74
C GLU A 128 10.45 -17.34 -2.69
N LEU A 129 11.66 -16.77 -2.73
CA LEU A 129 12.05 -15.70 -3.63
C LEU A 129 13.45 -15.96 -4.18
N ASP A 130 13.63 -15.70 -5.48
CA ASP A 130 14.92 -15.82 -6.17
C ASP A 130 15.95 -14.73 -5.75
#